data_AF-A0A8C1ZED6-F1
#
_entry.id   AF-A0A8C1ZED6-F1
#
_cell.length_a   1.000
_cell.length_b   1.000
_cell.length_c   1.000
_cell.angle_alpha   90.00
_cell.angle_beta   90.00
_cell.angle_gamma   90.00
#
_symmetry.space_group_name_H-M   'P 1'
#
loop_
_entity.id
_entity.type
_entity.pdbx_description
1 polymer ?
#
loop_
_entity_poly.entity_id
_entity_poly.type
_entity_poly.pdbx_seq_one_letter_code
_entity_poly.pdbx_strand_id
1 'polypeptide(L)'
;GGGLPKCLTNASSCKLGYIQYLPITKLSYAGFRINFKTGPTDKHDTAFHFNPRMGSNVAMNSFSTGKWETGESVSDNPFKKGEAFEMFFVIKSEGYQVYVNGKELYTFKHRIPLEKVTMLNINGDVGVNLFGFIEVSYIF
;
A
#
# COMPACT_ATOMS: atom_id res chain seq x y z
N GLY A 1 -12.47 8.99 -4.30
CA GLY A 1 -11.60 8.70 -3.15
C GLY A 1 -12.36 9.04 -1.90
N GLY A 2 -12.68 8.05 -1.07
CA GLY A 2 -13.21 8.27 0.27
C GLY A 2 -12.06 8.47 1.26
N GLY A 3 -12.31 9.20 2.35
CA GLY A 3 -11.35 9.33 3.44
C GLY A 3 -11.09 7.99 4.13
N LEU A 4 -9.90 7.86 4.76
CA LEU A 4 -9.55 6.67 5.53
C LEU A 4 -10.33 6.62 6.86
N PRO A 5 -10.77 5.43 7.32
CA PRO A 5 -11.34 5.30 8.67
C PRO A 5 -10.33 5.67 9.75
N LYS A 6 -10.84 6.19 10.88
CA LYS A 6 -10.04 6.65 12.03
C LYS A 6 -9.06 5.60 12.58
N CYS A 7 -9.36 4.31 12.40
CA CYS A 7 -8.45 3.22 12.79
C CYS A 7 -7.09 3.27 12.06
N LEU A 8 -6.99 3.93 10.91
CA LEU A 8 -5.72 4.11 10.20
C LEU A 8 -4.90 5.29 10.74
N THR A 9 -5.51 6.16 11.55
CA THR A 9 -4.85 7.31 12.17
C THR A 9 -4.40 7.04 13.62
N ASN A 10 -4.92 5.99 14.25
CA ASN A 10 -4.49 5.53 15.57
C ASN A 10 -3.88 4.13 15.43
N ALA A 11 -2.68 3.91 15.95
CA ALA A 11 -1.86 2.70 15.77
C ALA A 11 -2.44 1.37 16.30
N SER A 12 -3.76 1.29 16.54
CA SER A 12 -4.51 0.07 16.83
C SER A 12 -4.71 -0.74 15.53
N SER A 13 -3.64 -1.42 15.11
CA SER A 13 -3.59 -2.53 14.14
C SER A 13 -4.77 -2.57 13.15
N CYS A 14 -4.87 -1.56 12.28
CA CYS A 14 -5.83 -1.64 11.20
C CYS A 14 -5.23 -2.50 10.07
N LYS A 15 -5.94 -3.58 9.70
CA LYS A 15 -5.61 -4.39 8.54
C LYS A 15 -6.36 -3.82 7.34
N LEU A 16 -5.62 -3.39 6.33
CA LEU A 16 -6.18 -2.97 5.06
C LEU A 16 -6.00 -4.12 4.09
N GLY A 17 -7.06 -4.76 3.59
CA GLY A 17 -6.88 -5.64 2.42
C GLY A 17 -7.97 -6.66 2.11
N TYR A 18 -8.52 -6.52 0.91
CA TYR A 18 -8.55 -7.58 -0.10
C TYR A 18 -8.24 -6.87 -1.43
N ILE A 19 -7.61 -7.52 -2.42
CA ILE A 19 -7.46 -7.03 -3.79
C ILE A 19 -7.32 -8.27 -4.66
N GLN A 20 -8.33 -8.66 -5.43
CA GLN A 20 -8.18 -9.72 -6.43
C GLN A 20 -8.21 -9.09 -7.83
N TYR A 21 -7.14 -9.32 -8.59
CA TYR A 21 -7.03 -8.94 -10.00
C TYR A 21 -7.91 -9.84 -10.88
N LEU A 22 -8.64 -9.25 -11.83
CA LEU A 22 -9.25 -9.97 -12.96
C LEU A 22 -8.55 -9.52 -14.26
N PRO A 23 -8.26 -10.46 -15.19
CA PRO A 23 -7.47 -10.16 -16.37
C PRO A 23 -8.28 -9.28 -17.33
N ILE A 24 -7.94 -7.99 -17.41
CA ILE A 24 -8.38 -7.16 -18.52
C ILE A 24 -7.23 -7.10 -19.51
N THR A 25 -7.48 -7.68 -20.68
CA THR A 25 -6.62 -7.63 -21.86
C THR A 25 -6.42 -6.17 -22.29
N LYS A 26 -5.33 -5.53 -21.83
CA LYS A 26 -4.69 -4.45 -22.60
C LYS A 26 -3.21 -4.31 -22.25
N LEU A 27 -2.45 -4.09 -23.32
CA LEU A 27 -1.01 -4.26 -23.47
C LEU A 27 -0.25 -3.06 -22.88
N SER A 28 -0.01 -3.07 -21.58
CA SER A 28 0.93 -2.14 -20.97
C SER A 28 1.79 -2.89 -19.95
N TYR A 29 3.08 -2.58 -19.91
CA TYR A 29 4.03 -3.05 -18.89
C TYR A 29 3.74 -2.43 -17.50
N ALA A 30 2.65 -1.69 -17.33
CA ALA A 30 2.42 -0.92 -16.12
C ALA A 30 2.04 -1.85 -14.97
N GLY A 31 2.96 -2.00 -14.01
CA GLY A 31 2.59 -2.45 -12.67
C GLY A 31 1.57 -1.49 -12.03
N PHE A 32 1.14 -1.84 -10.83
CA PHE A 32 0.28 -0.97 -10.03
C PHE A 32 1.08 -0.25 -8.95
N ARG A 33 0.46 0.74 -8.32
CA ARG A 33 0.98 1.36 -7.10
C ARG A 33 -0.13 1.64 -6.11
N ILE A 34 0.24 1.54 -4.83
CA ILE A 34 -0.61 1.88 -3.69
C ILE A 34 0.11 2.97 -2.91
N ASN A 35 -0.61 4.05 -2.62
CA ASN A 35 -0.09 5.22 -1.93
C ASN A 35 -0.92 5.50 -0.68
N PHE A 36 -0.23 5.64 0.45
CA PHE A 36 -0.76 6.28 1.66
C PHE A 36 -0.38 7.75 1.61
N LYS A 37 -1.36 8.64 1.46
CA LYS A 37 -1.14 10.08 1.24
C LYS A 37 -1.69 10.91 2.40
N THR A 38 -1.09 12.09 2.59
CA THR A 38 -1.54 13.06 3.60
C THR A 38 -2.73 13.90 3.13
N GLY A 39 -3.16 13.75 1.88
CA GLY A 39 -4.35 14.38 1.34
C GLY A 39 -4.66 13.93 -0.10
N PRO A 40 -5.73 14.47 -0.70
CA PRO A 40 -6.35 13.91 -1.90
C PRO A 40 -5.65 14.25 -3.22
N THR A 41 -4.78 15.26 -3.24
CA THR A 41 -4.14 15.76 -4.46
C THR A 41 -2.66 15.40 -4.54
N ASP A 42 -2.05 15.54 -5.72
CA ASP A 42 -0.61 15.27 -5.92
C ASP A 42 0.33 16.26 -5.26
N LYS A 43 -0.19 17.41 -4.80
CA LYS A 43 0.52 18.34 -3.92
C LYS A 43 0.75 17.80 -2.49
N HIS A 44 0.02 16.78 -2.08
CA HIS A 44 0.16 16.20 -0.74
C HIS A 44 1.24 15.12 -0.73
N ASP A 45 1.93 15.03 0.40
CA ASP A 45 2.98 14.05 0.64
C ASP A 45 2.45 12.61 0.52
N THR A 46 3.34 11.71 0.14
CA THR A 46 3.11 10.27 0.13
C THR A 46 3.93 9.66 1.27
N ALA A 47 3.25 9.29 2.36
CA ALA A 47 3.86 8.66 3.52
C ALA A 47 4.43 7.29 3.17
N PHE A 48 3.73 6.53 2.34
CA PHE A 48 4.20 5.24 1.86
C PHE A 48 3.73 5.01 0.42
N HIS A 49 4.69 4.90 -0.48
CA HIS A 49 4.53 4.49 -1.86
C HIS A 49 4.95 3.03 -2.00
N PHE A 50 4.03 2.17 -2.42
CA PHE A 50 4.28 0.76 -2.70
C PHE A 50 4.10 0.51 -4.19
N ASN A 51 5.16 0.10 -4.88
CA ASN A 51 5.16 -0.06 -6.34
C ASN A 51 5.81 -1.39 -6.77
N PRO A 52 5.01 -2.45 -6.95
CA PRO A 52 5.44 -3.65 -7.64
C PRO A 52 5.80 -3.35 -9.09
N ARG A 53 7.05 -3.61 -9.48
CA ARG A 53 7.51 -3.54 -10.86
C ARG A 53 7.52 -4.94 -11.43
N MET A 54 6.47 -5.28 -12.16
CA MET A 54 6.24 -6.63 -12.69
C MET A 54 7.48 -7.18 -13.41
N GLY A 55 7.90 -8.39 -13.04
CA GLY A 55 9.10 -9.04 -13.61
C GLY A 55 10.45 -8.52 -13.06
N SER A 56 10.43 -7.62 -12.08
CA SER A 56 11.62 -7.09 -11.42
C SER A 56 11.37 -7.04 -9.90
N ASN A 57 11.66 -5.93 -9.24
CA ASN A 57 11.54 -5.77 -7.79
C ASN A 57 10.22 -5.12 -7.36
N VAL A 58 9.95 -5.13 -6.06
CA VAL A 58 9.00 -4.19 -5.43
C VAL A 58 9.80 -2.97 -4.97
N ALA A 59 9.39 -1.77 -5.40
CA ALA A 59 10.01 -0.51 -5.00
C ALA A 59 9.11 0.20 -3.98
N MET A 60 9.73 0.75 -2.94
CA MET A 60 9.05 1.43 -1.84
C MET A 60 9.75 2.74 -1.52
N ASN A 61 8.99 3.78 -1.19
CA ASN A 61 9.57 5.07 -0.83
C ASN A 61 8.54 5.98 -0.11
N SER A 62 9.00 7.14 0.32
CA SER A 62 8.17 8.27 0.71
C SER A 62 8.45 9.46 -0.21
N PHE A 63 7.43 10.29 -0.43
CA PHE A 63 7.55 11.57 -1.12
C PHE A 63 7.16 12.67 -0.13
N SER A 64 8.14 13.48 0.26
CA SER A 64 7.96 14.54 1.26
C SER A 64 8.71 15.79 0.81
N THR A 65 8.20 16.98 1.14
CA THR A 65 8.87 18.26 0.82
C THR A 65 9.17 18.44 -0.69
N GLY A 66 8.31 17.88 -1.55
CA GLY A 66 8.43 18.02 -3.00
C GLY A 66 9.45 17.08 -3.66
N LYS A 67 10.00 16.09 -2.95
CA LYS A 67 10.94 15.11 -3.52
C LYS A 67 10.73 13.70 -3.00
N TRP A 68 11.18 12.73 -3.79
CA TRP A 68 11.34 11.35 -3.34
C TRP A 68 12.52 11.25 -2.39
N GLU A 69 12.36 10.47 -1.33
CA GLU A 69 13.43 10.15 -0.39
C GLU A 69 14.30 8.97 -0.89
N THR A 70 15.16 8.43 -0.02
CA THR A 70 15.93 7.23 -0.34
C THR A 70 14.99 6.03 -0.49
N GLY A 71 14.93 5.45 -1.69
CA GLY A 71 14.07 4.29 -1.97
C GLY A 71 14.57 3.00 -1.32
N GLU A 72 13.64 2.11 -1.04
CA GLU A 72 13.87 0.74 -0.57
C GLU A 72 13.33 -0.24 -1.62
N SER A 73 13.89 -1.44 -1.70
CA SER A 73 13.42 -2.46 -2.63
C SER A 73 13.57 -3.87 -2.12
N VAL A 74 12.67 -4.74 -2.57
CA VAL A 74 12.72 -6.19 -2.36
C VAL A 74 12.78 -6.85 -3.73
N SER A 75 13.77 -7.72 -3.93
CA SER A 75 13.94 -8.46 -5.18
C SER A 75 12.91 -9.58 -5.36
N ASP A 76 12.45 -10.18 -4.26
CA ASP A 76 11.37 -11.16 -4.27
C ASP A 76 10.03 -10.47 -4.54
N ASN A 77 9.60 -10.48 -5.80
CA ASN A 77 8.37 -9.85 -6.24
C ASN A 77 7.27 -10.90 -6.44
N PRO A 78 6.27 -10.97 -5.55
CA PRO A 78 5.22 -11.99 -5.61
C PRO A 78 4.15 -11.71 -6.67
N PHE A 79 4.23 -10.58 -7.38
CA PHE A 79 3.19 -10.15 -8.31
C PHE A 79 3.52 -10.60 -9.74
N LYS A 80 2.58 -11.33 -10.35
CA LYS A 80 2.69 -11.81 -11.73
C LYS A 80 1.50 -11.37 -12.56
N LYS A 81 1.76 -11.06 -13.82
CA LYS A 81 0.72 -10.64 -14.77
C LYS A 81 -0.30 -11.76 -14.96
N GLY A 82 -1.57 -11.42 -14.78
CA GLY A 82 -2.68 -12.37 -14.96
C GLY A 82 -2.97 -13.27 -13.76
N GLU A 83 -2.13 -13.24 -12.72
CA GLU A 83 -2.36 -14.00 -11.49
C GLU A 83 -3.08 -13.14 -10.45
N ALA A 84 -4.04 -13.76 -9.77
CA ALA A 84 -4.64 -13.17 -8.58
C ALA A 84 -3.65 -13.20 -7.42
N PHE A 85 -3.74 -12.21 -6.54
CA PHE A 85 -3.02 -12.19 -5.27
C PHE A 85 -3.99 -11.81 -4.16
N GLU A 86 -3.63 -12.09 -2.92
CA GLU A 86 -4.20 -11.46 -1.74
C GLU A 86 -3.14 -10.56 -1.13
N MET A 87 -3.50 -9.35 -0.73
CA MET A 87 -2.58 -8.49 0.01
C MET A 87 -3.29 -7.78 1.14
N PHE A 88 -2.55 -7.58 2.23
CA PHE A 88 -2.98 -6.65 3.26
C PHE A 88 -1.81 -5.89 3.89
N PHE A 89 -2.08 -4.66 4.32
CA PHE A 89 -1.18 -3.86 5.13
C PHE A 89 -1.60 -3.94 6.58
N VAL A 90 -0.66 -4.28 7.47
CA VAL A 90 -0.83 -4.11 8.92
C VAL A 90 -0.10 -2.84 9.32
N ILE A 91 -0.85 -1.85 9.80
CA ILE A 91 -0.26 -0.62 10.30
C ILE A 91 0.05 -0.79 11.78
N LYS A 92 1.34 -0.68 12.12
CA LYS A 92 1.84 -0.74 13.49
C LYS A 92 2.62 0.53 13.84
N SER A 93 3.06 0.65 15.08
CA SER A 93 3.89 1.78 15.54
C SER A 93 5.22 1.90 14.81
N GLU A 94 5.79 0.77 14.37
CA GLU A 94 7.09 0.70 13.71
C GLU A 94 7.04 0.98 12.21
N GLY A 95 5.88 0.79 11.57
CA GLY A 95 5.74 0.91 10.12
C GLY A 95 4.52 0.24 9.52
N TYR A 96 4.54 0.16 8.19
CA TYR A 96 3.58 -0.57 7.36
C TYR A 96 4.14 -1.96 7.07
N GLN A 97 3.55 -3.00 7.66
CA GLN A 97 3.89 -4.37 7.29
C GLN A 97 3.04 -4.81 6.11
N VAL A 98 3.68 -5.32 5.07
CA VAL A 98 3.04 -5.76 3.84
C VAL A 98 3.00 -7.29 3.84
N TYR A 99 1.80 -7.85 3.73
CA TYR A 99 1.60 -9.28 3.52
C TYR A 99 1.04 -9.51 2.12
N VAL A 100 1.58 -10.51 1.43
CA VAL A 100 1.12 -10.96 0.12
C VAL A 100 0.98 -12.48 0.15
N ASN A 101 -0.18 -13.01 -0.26
CA ASN A 101 -0.48 -14.43 -0.30
C ASN A 101 -0.14 -15.15 1.03
N GLY A 102 -0.54 -14.55 2.16
CA GLY A 102 -0.33 -15.09 3.50
C GLY A 102 1.10 -15.00 4.05
N LYS A 103 2.05 -14.40 3.32
CA LYS A 103 3.45 -14.24 3.77
C LYS A 103 3.82 -12.77 3.93
N GLU A 104 4.63 -12.46 4.94
CA GLU A 104 5.21 -11.12 5.07
C GLU A 104 6.22 -10.89 3.94
N LEU A 105 6.03 -9.80 3.20
CA LEU A 105 6.93 -9.36 2.16
C LEU A 105 7.96 -8.37 2.70
N TYR A 106 7.49 -7.35 3.45
CA TYR A 106 8.35 -6.27 3.92
C TYR A 106 7.69 -5.46 5.04
N THR A 107 8.50 -4.86 5.91
CA THR A 107 8.05 -3.82 6.85
C THR A 107 8.72 -2.48 6.49
N PHE A 108 7.93 -1.53 5.97
CA PHE A 108 8.40 -0.19 5.65
C PHE A 108 8.23 0.74 6.85
N LYS A 109 9.34 1.27 7.39
CA LYS A 109 9.31 2.12 8.59
C LYS A 109 8.61 3.45 8.32
N HIS A 110 7.86 3.95 9.31
CA HIS A 110 7.22 5.26 9.19
C HIS A 110 8.26 6.37 9.02
N ARG A 111 8.11 7.16 7.95
CA ARG A 111 8.90 8.38 7.70
C ARG A 111 8.09 9.67 7.86
N ILE A 112 6.77 9.56 7.68
CA ILE A 112 5.79 10.60 7.96
C ILE A 112 4.89 10.07 9.10
N PRO A 113 4.55 10.91 10.10
CA PRO A 113 3.67 10.49 11.18
C PRO A 113 2.33 9.97 10.66
N LEU A 114 1.90 8.83 11.20
CA LEU A 114 0.73 8.09 10.72
C LEU A 114 -0.56 8.93 10.81
N GLU A 115 -0.68 9.77 11.83
CA GLU A 115 -1.81 10.67 12.07
C GLU A 115 -2.02 11.68 10.93
N LYS A 116 -1.00 11.92 10.08
CA LYS A 116 -1.12 12.78 8.91
C LYS A 116 -1.70 12.07 7.69
N VAL A 117 -1.77 10.73 7.70
CA VAL A 117 -2.24 9.94 6.55
C VAL A 117 -3.75 9.90 6.53
N THR A 118 -4.34 10.42 5.46
CA THR A 118 -5.80 10.61 5.34
C THR A 118 -6.40 9.93 4.12
N MET A 119 -5.57 9.53 3.16
CA MET A 119 -6.01 9.01 1.87
C MET A 119 -5.23 7.75 1.46
N LEU A 120 -5.96 6.75 0.97
CA LEU A 120 -5.40 5.62 0.24
C LEU A 120 -5.68 5.80 -1.25
N ASN A 121 -4.65 5.67 -2.07
CA ASN A 121 -4.76 5.81 -3.51
C ASN A 121 -4.15 4.59 -4.20
N ILE A 122 -4.98 3.88 -4.97
CA ILE A 122 -4.59 2.72 -5.77
C ILE A 122 -4.67 3.14 -7.24
N ASN A 123 -3.57 2.99 -7.97
CA ASN A 123 -3.47 3.37 -9.38
C ASN A 123 -2.75 2.30 -10.20
N GLY A 124 -2.98 2.32 -11.52
CA GLY A 124 -2.33 1.42 -12.48
C GLY A 124 -3.19 0.20 -12.78
N ASP A 125 -2.56 -0.82 -13.37
CA ASP A 125 -3.27 -1.96 -13.94
C ASP A 125 -3.59 -3.01 -12.85
N VAL A 126 -4.50 -2.66 -11.93
CA VAL A 126 -5.00 -3.55 -10.88
C VAL A 126 -6.52 -3.47 -10.72
N GLY A 127 -7.19 -4.61 -10.78
CA GLY A 127 -8.60 -4.76 -10.41
C GLY A 127 -8.74 -5.00 -8.91
N VAL A 128 -9.76 -4.41 -8.28
CA VAL A 128 -10.03 -4.55 -6.84
C VAL A 128 -11.43 -5.14 -6.67
N ASN A 129 -11.52 -6.42 -6.32
CA ASN A 129 -12.81 -7.11 -6.15
C ASN A 129 -13.49 -6.82 -4.81
N LEU A 130 -12.74 -6.84 -3.72
CA LEU A 130 -13.20 -6.46 -2.38
C LEU A 130 -12.12 -5.54 -1.83
N PHE A 131 -12.50 -4.49 -1.11
CA PHE A 131 -11.58 -3.67 -0.34
C PHE A 131 -12.22 -3.40 1.02
N GLY A 132 -11.43 -3.34 2.07
CA GLY A 132 -11.96 -3.16 3.41
C GLY A 132 -10.89 -2.79 4.41
N PHE A 133 -11.37 -2.24 5.52
CA PHE A 133 -10.57 -1.92 6.69
C PHE A 133 -11.07 -2.81 7.82
N ILE A 134 -10.15 -3.50 8.49
CA ILE A 134 -10.44 -4.30 9.66
C ILE A 134 -9.75 -3.61 10.83
N GLU A 135 -10.54 -3.05 11.72
CA GLU A 135 -10.04 -2.55 13.00
C GLU A 135 -9.88 -3.73 13.95
N VAL A 136 -8.65 -3.98 14.38
CA VAL A 136 -8.39 -4.95 15.45
C VAL A 136 -8.23 -4.17 16.74
N SER A 137 -9.34 -4.00 17.46
CA SER A 137 -9.33 -3.51 18.83
C SER A 137 -8.92 -4.66 19.74
N TYR A 138 -7.85 -4.49 20.54
CA TYR A 138 -7.64 -5.39 21.68
C TYR A 138 -8.77 -5.10 22.68
N ILE A 139 -9.66 -6.06 22.86
CA ILE A 139 -10.65 -6.02 23.93
C ILE A 139 -9.85 -6.38 25.20
N PHE A 140 -9.60 -5.39 26.05
CA PHE A 140 -9.24 -5.62 27.45
C PHE A 140 -10.52 -5.59 28.29
#